data_AF-A0A496QNC8-F1
#
_entry.id   AF-A0A496QNC8-F1
#
_cell.length_a   1.000
_cell.length_b   1.000
_cell.length_c   1.000
_cell.angle_alpha   90.00
_cell.angle_beta   90.00
_cell.angle_gamma   90.00
#
_symmetry.space_group_name_H-M   'P 1'
#
loop_
_entity.id
_entity.type
_entity.pdbx_description
1 polymer ?
#
loop_
_entity_poly.entity_id
_entity_poly.type
_entity_poly.pdbx_seq_one_letter_code
_entity_poly.pdbx_strand_id
1 'polypeptide(L)'
;MKVLICGNTSELPVRKLLDIFPGVWTVLSVSPEELYTHIGDADVLIPEHTMVDESTLARAENLKLIQTGPGYENVPLYYCRDMGIYVANAPGINSAAVAEQVRGLVICWLGFGNTGREVARKCAELSV
;
A
#
# COMPACT_ATOMS: atom_id res chain seq x y z
N MET A 1 15.25 8.99 -13.16
CA MET A 1 13.88 9.20 -12.64
C MET A 1 13.89 8.89 -11.16
N LYS A 2 13.42 9.80 -10.31
CA LYS A 2 13.37 9.60 -8.86
C LYS A 2 12.00 9.08 -8.46
N VAL A 3 11.96 7.86 -7.95
CA VAL A 3 10.76 7.19 -7.43
C VAL A 3 10.81 7.21 -5.91
N LEU A 4 9.79 7.79 -5.30
CA LEU A 4 9.64 7.86 -3.86
C LEU A 4 8.55 6.88 -3.42
N ILE A 5 8.91 5.90 -2.59
CA ILE A 5 7.96 5.01 -1.92
C ILE A 5 7.81 5.53 -0.50
N CYS A 6 6.59 5.88 -0.09
CA CYS A 6 6.34 6.46 1.21
C CYS A 6 5.44 5.55 2.06
N GLY A 7 5.97 5.10 3.20
CA GLY A 7 5.29 4.20 4.12
C GLY A 7 6.25 3.19 4.73
N ASN A 8 5.73 2.32 5.61
CA ASN A 8 6.52 1.27 6.24
C ASN A 8 6.66 0.05 5.31
N THR A 9 7.45 0.22 4.25
CA THR A 9 7.61 -0.77 3.17
C THR A 9 8.88 -1.60 3.36
N SER A 10 8.77 -2.91 3.10
CA SER A 10 9.93 -3.81 3.04
C SER A 10 10.89 -3.45 1.90
N GLU A 11 12.14 -3.92 1.93
CA GLU A 11 13.09 -3.61 0.86
C GLU A 11 12.77 -4.27 -0.50
N LEU A 12 11.81 -5.20 -0.54
CA LEU A 12 11.53 -6.01 -1.73
C LEU A 12 11.05 -5.19 -2.94
N PRO A 13 10.10 -4.25 -2.82
CA PRO A 13 9.65 -3.44 -3.96
C PRO A 13 10.77 -2.55 -4.50
N VAL A 14 11.58 -1.97 -3.62
CA VAL A 14 12.76 -1.16 -3.99
C VAL A 14 13.71 -1.97 -4.84
N ARG A 15 14.09 -3.18 -4.38
CA ARG A 15 14.98 -4.08 -5.13
C ARG A 15 14.39 -4.46 -6.49
N LYS A 16 13.11 -4.87 -6.54
CA LYS A 16 12.45 -5.22 -7.80
C LYS A 16 12.45 -4.08 -8.82
N LEU A 17 12.17 -2.85 -8.38
CA LEU A 17 12.18 -1.69 -9.27
C LEU A 17 13.59 -1.41 -9.82
N LEU A 18 14.62 -1.54 -8.97
CA LEU A 18 16.01 -1.38 -9.38
C LEU A 18 16.47 -2.50 -10.33
N ASP A 19 16.00 -3.73 -10.12
CA ASP A 19 16.31 -4.87 -10.99
C ASP A 19 15.69 -4.72 -12.39
N ILE A 20 14.49 -4.12 -12.48
CA ILE A 20 13.82 -3.86 -13.76
C ILE A 20 14.47 -2.66 -14.50
N PHE A 21 14.90 -1.63 -13.76
CA PHE A 21 15.47 -0.39 -14.31
C PHE A 21 16.87 -0.06 -13.75
N PRO A 22 17.88 -0.90 -14.01
CA PRO A 22 19.20 -0.75 -13.41
C PRO A 22 19.90 0.52 -13.89
N GLY A 23 20.36 1.36 -12.95
CA GLY A 23 21.15 2.56 -13.22
C GLY A 23 20.40 3.75 -13.84
N VAL A 24 19.09 3.61 -14.11
CA VAL A 24 18.25 4.68 -14.67
C VAL A 24 17.36 5.32 -13.59
N TRP A 25 16.91 4.51 -12.62
CA TRP A 25 15.98 4.92 -11.58
C TRP A 25 16.68 5.02 -10.23
N THR A 26 16.37 6.09 -9.50
CA THR A 26 16.71 6.23 -8.08
C THR A 26 15.45 5.96 -7.29
N VAL A 27 15.42 4.85 -6.54
CA VAL A 27 14.25 4.45 -5.75
C VAL A 27 14.58 4.64 -4.28
N LEU A 28 13.80 5.46 -3.59
CA LEU A 28 13.97 5.75 -2.16
C LEU A 28 12.70 5.35 -1.41
N SER A 29 12.85 4.55 -0.35
CA SER A 29 11.77 4.31 0.61
C SER A 29 11.93 5.28 1.78
N VAL A 30 10.87 6.00 2.11
CA VAL A 30 10.86 7.00 3.19
C VAL A 30 9.68 6.77 4.12
N SER A 31 9.85 7.16 5.37
CA SER A 31 8.74 7.25 6.31
C SER A 31 7.76 8.39 5.94
N PRO A 32 6.50 8.35 6.40
CA PRO A 32 5.57 9.47 6.24
C PRO A 32 6.13 10.82 6.72
N GLU A 33 6.92 10.81 7.79
CA GLU A 33 7.55 11.98 8.38
C GLU A 33 8.63 12.59 7.48
N GLU A 34 9.32 11.74 6.71
CA GLU A 34 10.40 12.14 5.80
C GLU A 34 9.88 12.54 4.40
N LEU A 35 8.63 12.22 4.07
CA LEU A 35 8.00 12.51 2.79
C LEU A 35 8.19 13.97 2.37
N TYR A 36 7.91 14.89 3.30
CA TYR A 36 8.01 16.34 3.08
C TYR A 36 9.41 16.81 2.67
N THR A 37 10.46 16.09 3.06
CA THR A 37 11.86 16.44 2.77
C THR A 37 12.28 15.95 1.39
N HIS A 38 11.71 14.84 0.91
CA HIS A 38 12.16 14.16 -0.31
C HIS A 38 11.24 14.35 -1.52
N ILE A 39 10.04 14.91 -1.34
CA ILE A 39 9.04 15.04 -2.41
C ILE A 39 9.40 16.07 -3.49
N GLY A 40 10.24 17.06 -3.16
CA GLY A 40 10.48 18.22 -4.04
C GLY A 40 11.00 17.87 -5.43
N ASP A 41 11.95 16.93 -5.49
CA ASP A 41 12.60 16.46 -6.71
C ASP A 41 12.11 15.07 -7.15
N ALA A 42 11.02 14.55 -6.56
CA ALA A 42 10.45 13.26 -6.95
C ALA A 42 9.70 13.35 -8.29
N ASP A 43 9.93 12.38 -9.19
CA ASP A 43 9.16 12.23 -10.43
C ASP A 43 7.89 11.40 -10.22
N VAL A 44 7.97 10.40 -9.34
CA VAL A 44 6.91 9.43 -9.05
C VAL A 44 6.77 9.23 -7.54
N LEU A 45 5.54 9.17 -7.05
CA LEU A 45 5.22 8.84 -5.65
C LEU A 45 4.38 7.55 -5.58
N ILE A 46 4.76 6.65 -4.68
CA ILE A 46 3.99 5.46 -4.31
C ILE A 46 3.65 5.57 -2.81
N PRO A 47 2.47 6.10 -2.45
CA PRO A 47 2.06 6.25 -1.06
C PRO A 47 1.43 4.94 -0.55
N GLU A 48 2.20 4.20 0.26
CA GLU A 48 1.80 2.95 0.91
C GLU A 48 1.13 3.25 2.25
N HIS A 49 -0.20 3.16 2.27
CA HIS A 49 -1.05 3.51 3.42
C HIS A 49 -0.81 4.91 4.02
N THR A 50 -0.11 5.78 3.28
CA THR A 50 0.20 7.14 3.68
C THR A 50 -0.79 8.11 3.04
N MET A 51 -1.30 9.04 3.84
CA MET A 51 -2.14 10.14 3.34
C MET A 51 -1.25 11.19 2.67
N VAL A 52 -1.60 11.55 1.45
CA VAL A 52 -0.94 12.63 0.71
C VAL A 52 -1.88 13.82 0.71
N ASP A 53 -1.45 14.94 1.30
CA ASP A 53 -2.25 16.16 1.36
C ASP A 53 -1.80 17.19 0.29
N GLU A 54 -2.62 18.22 0.10
CA GLU A 54 -2.34 19.29 -0.88
C GLU A 54 -1.05 20.05 -0.54
N SER A 55 -0.72 20.21 0.76
CA SER A 55 0.52 20.86 1.21
C SER A 55 1.77 20.09 0.83
N THR A 56 1.71 18.75 0.82
CA THR A 56 2.78 17.89 0.34
C THR A 56 2.95 18.06 -1.16
N LEU A 57 1.84 18.01 -1.89
CA LEU A 57 1.83 18.11 -3.35
C LEU A 57 2.23 19.50 -3.86
N ALA A 58 1.93 20.56 -3.12
CA ALA A 58 2.35 21.93 -3.44
C ALA A 58 3.88 22.08 -3.52
N ARG A 59 4.64 21.20 -2.86
CA ARG A 59 6.11 21.20 -2.88
C ARG A 59 6.69 20.28 -3.95
N ALA A 60 5.86 19.48 -4.61
CA ALA A 60 6.27 18.41 -5.51
C ALA A 60 6.51 18.97 -6.94
N GLU A 61 7.60 19.72 -7.12
CA GLU A 61 7.87 20.49 -8.34
C GLU A 61 7.98 19.63 -9.60
N ASN A 62 8.48 18.40 -9.47
CA ASN A 62 8.75 17.49 -10.59
C ASN A 62 7.76 16.31 -10.68
N LEU A 63 6.78 16.24 -9.78
CA LEU A 63 5.93 15.05 -9.63
C LEU A 63 4.99 14.91 -10.83
N LYS A 64 5.09 13.77 -11.52
CA LYS A 64 4.31 13.48 -12.74
C LYS A 64 3.25 12.40 -12.50
N LEU A 65 3.53 11.47 -11.59
CA LEU A 65 2.69 10.31 -11.35
C LEU A 65 2.61 9.97 -9.86
N ILE A 66 1.40 9.70 -9.40
CA ILE A 66 1.14 9.03 -8.13
C ILE A 66 0.54 7.66 -8.44
N GLN A 67 1.22 6.60 -8.03
CA GLN A 67 0.72 5.23 -8.17
C GLN A 67 0.20 4.74 -6.81
N THR A 68 -1.11 4.60 -6.69
CA THR A 68 -1.76 4.14 -5.45
C THR A 68 -1.98 2.63 -5.47
N GLY A 69 -2.49 2.11 -4.34
CA GLY A 69 -3.00 0.74 -4.24
C GLY A 69 -4.29 0.54 -5.06
N PRO A 70 -5.25 -0.27 -4.60
CA PRO A 70 -6.47 -0.53 -5.37
C PRO A 70 -7.44 0.67 -5.42
N GLY A 71 -7.33 1.60 -4.48
CA GLY A 71 -8.18 2.78 -4.35
C GLY A 71 -7.45 4.11 -4.56
N TYR A 72 -8.14 5.20 -4.25
CA TYR A 72 -7.66 6.59 -4.42
C TYR A 72 -7.87 7.46 -3.17
N GLU A 73 -8.38 6.88 -2.09
CA GLU A 73 -8.80 7.54 -0.85
C GLU A 73 -7.70 8.36 -0.17
N ASN A 74 -6.44 8.07 -0.45
CA ASN A 74 -5.29 8.70 0.18
C ASN A 74 -4.69 9.86 -0.63
N VAL A 75 -5.31 10.27 -1.74
CA VAL A 75 -4.79 11.30 -2.64
C VAL A 75 -5.89 12.28 -3.09
N PRO A 76 -5.68 13.61 -3.03
CA PRO A 76 -6.66 14.61 -3.45
C PRO A 76 -6.71 14.74 -4.99
N LEU A 77 -7.55 13.93 -5.63
CA LEU A 77 -7.61 13.81 -7.10
C LEU A 77 -7.85 15.13 -7.86
N TYR A 78 -8.70 16.02 -7.33
CA TYR A 78 -8.97 17.32 -7.97
C TYR A 78 -7.74 18.21 -7.96
N TYR A 79 -7.02 18.24 -6.84
CA TYR A 79 -5.77 18.99 -6.70
C TYR A 79 -4.69 18.42 -7.63
N CYS A 80 -4.54 17.10 -7.69
CA CYS A 80 -3.61 16.45 -8.62
C CYS A 80 -3.91 16.82 -10.08
N ARG A 81 -5.18 16.80 -10.48
CA ARG A 81 -5.60 17.20 -11.83
C ARG A 81 -5.21 18.64 -12.13
N ASP A 82 -5.47 19.57 -11.21
CA ASP A 82 -5.21 20.99 -11.41
C ASP A 82 -3.70 21.29 -11.47
N MET A 83 -2.87 20.48 -10.79
CA MET A 83 -1.40 20.51 -10.91
C MET A 83 -0.84 19.73 -12.11
N GLY A 84 -1.68 19.05 -12.91
CA GLY A 84 -1.22 18.22 -14.03
C GLY A 84 -0.52 16.92 -13.61
N ILE A 85 -0.75 16.46 -12.39
CA ILE A 85 -0.21 15.21 -11.83
C ILE A 85 -1.16 14.06 -12.17
N TYR A 86 -0.65 13.02 -12.84
CA TYR A 86 -1.43 11.82 -13.12
C TYR A 86 -1.55 10.95 -11.87
N VAL A 87 -2.72 10.33 -11.68
CA VAL A 87 -2.94 9.38 -10.59
C VAL A 87 -3.44 8.06 -11.19
N ALA A 88 -2.74 6.96 -10.87
CA ALA A 88 -3.08 5.62 -11.34
C ALA A 88 -3.19 4.68 -10.14
N ASN A 89 -4.31 3.97 -10.03
CA ASN A 89 -4.46 2.89 -9.06
C ASN A 89 -4.10 1.54 -9.70
N ALA A 90 -4.00 0.52 -8.87
CA ALA A 90 -3.81 -0.87 -9.27
C ALA A 90 -5.06 -1.69 -8.91
N PRO A 91 -6.14 -1.60 -9.71
CA PRO A 91 -7.41 -2.22 -9.36
C PRO A 91 -7.29 -3.76 -9.36
N GLY A 92 -7.87 -4.39 -8.35
CA GLY A 92 -7.99 -5.84 -8.27
C GLY A 92 -6.75 -6.59 -7.77
N ILE A 93 -5.65 -5.90 -7.44
CA ILE A 93 -4.41 -6.56 -6.94
C ILE A 93 -4.62 -7.38 -5.66
N ASN A 94 -5.65 -7.06 -4.87
CA ASN A 94 -5.98 -7.73 -3.63
C ASN A 94 -7.29 -8.54 -3.72
N SER A 95 -7.95 -8.65 -4.88
CA SER A 95 -9.26 -9.29 -5.00
C SER A 95 -9.26 -10.75 -4.55
N ALA A 96 -8.21 -11.51 -4.87
CA ALA A 96 -8.08 -12.90 -4.43
C ALA A 96 -7.91 -13.00 -2.91
N ALA A 97 -6.99 -12.20 -2.34
CA ALA A 97 -6.75 -12.17 -0.89
C ALA A 97 -8.01 -11.73 -0.11
N VAL A 98 -8.73 -10.74 -0.60
CA VAL A 98 -10.02 -10.30 -0.02
C VAL A 98 -11.06 -11.42 -0.10
N ALA A 99 -11.16 -12.13 -1.22
CA ALA A 99 -12.10 -13.26 -1.36
C ALA A 99 -11.78 -14.40 -0.38
N GLU A 100 -10.50 -14.74 -0.21
CA GLU A 100 -10.04 -15.73 0.77
C GLU A 100 -10.33 -15.29 2.21
N GLN A 101 -10.04 -14.02 2.53
CA GLN A 101 -10.31 -13.45 3.85
C GLN A 101 -11.81 -13.46 4.18
N VAL A 102 -12.67 -13.06 3.23
CA VAL A 102 -14.13 -13.10 3.40
C VAL A 102 -14.61 -14.52 3.61
N ARG A 103 -14.14 -15.50 2.82
CA ARG A 103 -14.48 -16.92 3.01
C ARG A 103 -14.09 -17.40 4.41
N GLY A 104 -12.86 -17.11 4.84
CA GLY A 104 -12.39 -17.47 6.18
C GLY A 104 -13.24 -16.86 7.29
N LEU A 105 -13.57 -15.58 7.18
CA LEU A 105 -14.42 -14.88 8.14
C LEU A 105 -15.85 -15.45 8.19
N VAL A 106 -16.45 -15.78 7.03
CA VAL A 106 -17.78 -16.41 6.97
C VAL A 106 -17.76 -17.78 7.65
N ILE A 107 -16.74 -18.61 7.40
CA ILE A 107 -16.59 -19.92 8.06
C ILE A 107 -16.45 -19.75 9.58
N CYS A 108 -15.63 -18.79 10.03
CA CYS A 108 -15.48 -18.48 11.45
C CYS A 108 -16.79 -18.00 12.09
N TRP A 109 -17.52 -17.11 11.41
CA TRP A 109 -18.77 -16.52 11.89
C TRP A 109 -19.91 -17.54 11.99
N LEU A 110 -20.01 -18.48 11.05
CA LEU A 110 -21.01 -19.56 11.05
C LEU A 110 -20.80 -20.62 12.15
N GLY A 111 -19.88 -20.40 13.09
CA GLY A 111 -19.75 -21.22 14.29
C GLY A 111 -18.74 -22.35 14.19
N PHE A 112 -18.17 -22.64 13.02
CA PHE A 112 -17.02 -23.56 12.94
C PHE A 112 -15.82 -23.07 13.77
N GLY A 113 -15.72 -21.76 14.06
CA GLY A 113 -14.69 -21.20 14.95
C GLY A 113 -14.94 -21.38 16.46
N ASN A 114 -16.20 -21.52 16.90
CA ASN A 114 -16.52 -21.79 18.31
C ASN A 114 -16.61 -23.30 18.56
N THR A 115 -17.23 -24.07 17.66
CA THR A 115 -17.21 -25.53 17.74
C THR A 115 -15.81 -26.10 17.51
N GLY A 116 -14.98 -25.48 16.66
CA GLY A 116 -13.58 -25.88 16.47
C GLY A 116 -12.70 -25.66 17.71
N ARG A 117 -12.86 -24.52 18.40
CA ARG A 117 -12.20 -24.28 19.70
C ARG A 117 -12.72 -25.21 20.80
N GLU A 118 -14.01 -25.49 20.81
CA GLU A 118 -14.65 -26.33 21.82
C GLU A 118 -14.36 -27.83 21.61
N VAL A 119 -14.24 -28.29 20.36
CA VAL A 119 -13.76 -29.64 20.00
C VAL A 119 -12.27 -29.78 20.31
N ALA A 120 -11.43 -28.80 19.98
CA ALA A 120 -10.02 -28.80 20.37
C ALA A 120 -9.85 -28.83 21.91
N ARG A 121 -10.71 -28.10 22.64
CA ARG A 121 -10.73 -28.12 24.12
C ARG A 121 -11.20 -29.47 24.67
N LYS A 122 -12.28 -30.04 24.14
CA LYS A 122 -12.79 -31.37 24.54
C LYS A 122 -11.81 -32.51 24.23
N CYS A 123 -11.10 -32.45 23.10
CA CYS A 123 -10.06 -33.43 22.78
C CYS A 123 -8.85 -33.32 23.73
N ALA A 124 -8.53 -32.12 24.24
CA ALA A 124 -7.49 -31.93 25.26
C ALA A 124 -7.95 -32.42 26.65
N GLU A 125 -9.23 -32.29 26.99
CA GLU A 125 -9.82 -32.79 28.25
C GLU A 125 -9.98 -34.32 28.29
N LEU A 126 -10.08 -34.99 27.14
CA LEU A 126 -10.22 -36.46 27.02
C LEU A 126 -8.87 -37.22 26.95
N SER A 127 -7.74 -36.52 27.10
CA SER A 127 -6.39 -37.11 27.07
C SER A 127 -5.75 -37.26 28.46
N VAL A 128 -6.57 -37.36 29.52
CA VAL A 128 -6.15 -37.69 30.90
C VAL A 128 -6.75 -39.01 31.32
#